data_AF-A0A5D5AW61-F1
#
_entry.id   AF-A0A5D5AW61-F1
#
_cell.length_a   1.000
_cell.length_b   1.000
_cell.length_c   1.000
_cell.angle_alpha   90.00
_cell.angle_beta   90.00
_cell.angle_gamma   90.00
#
_symmetry.space_group_name_H-M   'P 1'
#
loop_
_entity.id
_entity.type
_entity.pdbx_description
1 polymer ?
#
loop_
_entity_poly.entity_id
_entity_poly.type
_entity_poly.pdbx_seq_one_letter_code
_entity_poly.pdbx_strand_id
1 'polypeptide(L)'
;MGIDSEDERSESSKKRAGAAGSERREDPENASGGTASREAEQSEASDRASSAERSSADRSSGRSPREDGEAASREDDELVFPGVPDSSTDDDEAVMVPEGGSTPPRSRERADQTRDDTIRTDGVGPVDDEEACSPSTCTCGEKTADPAPAADDRRVATDGAGVSNVDSEGNLGDLEFTEPAEGVSQDVYDDAPDTRVGIPEGVDLETPEYSIRSEMNDIETPDEKTWFMELDEAVIDEGRCIQCGTCVAACPSDSIGVGEDDLPKLVKMCTGCSLCWDFCPRGGLRYERQWKITGGEDNVKGAGDPITEFSAKVDDDWTDGAQDGGVVTGILATLLEEGEIDGALIATESDEEPWKAESFLATTEEELIANAGTVYNQTLALGNLDVAQWEHKLPDKDWEDLSLALVGTPCEIEGVRALQDFDWDYQKQNEGIRAVDYTISLMCTKNFNYYSLIGEQLEEKRNISPEEIGKMDVLHGKMMVYDHDGEMIVEEDVENFHDAALKGCDECADFTGFCSDVTVGSVGSSDEYSSVIIRTDQGMKAWDLTEPKLDYHDLEDKSAVGKLQGWDKKKAFESLERPFDPDAPRFIDYTDHAENYGTALNPHDKGH
;
A
#
# COMPACT_ATOMS: atom_id res chain seq x y z
N MET A 1 -19.58 -41.90 73.69
CA MET A 1 -19.40 -40.47 74.01
C MET A 1 -18.53 -39.92 72.89
N GLY A 2 -18.97 -39.06 71.98
CA GLY A 2 -20.29 -38.53 71.62
C GLY A 2 -20.06 -37.59 70.42
N ILE A 3 -20.76 -37.80 69.29
CA ILE A 3 -21.90 -36.96 68.83
C ILE A 3 -21.37 -35.59 68.31
N ASP A 4 -21.12 -35.42 66.99
CA ASP A 4 -22.04 -35.05 65.88
C ASP A 4 -21.90 -33.52 65.57
N SER A 5 -22.15 -32.93 64.39
CA SER A 5 -22.70 -33.40 63.10
C SER A 5 -22.41 -32.41 61.93
N GLU A 6 -22.39 -32.96 60.69
CA GLU A 6 -23.04 -32.53 59.39
C GLU A 6 -22.71 -31.15 58.76
N ASP A 7 -22.42 -30.99 57.44
CA ASP A 7 -23.08 -31.39 56.17
C ASP A 7 -24.35 -30.53 55.83
N GLU A 8 -24.74 -30.19 54.60
CA GLU A 8 -24.22 -30.45 53.23
C GLU A 8 -24.68 -29.38 52.18
N ARG A 9 -24.49 -29.66 50.87
CA ARG A 9 -24.85 -28.85 49.66
C ARG A 9 -26.36 -28.85 49.27
N SER A 10 -26.65 -28.20 48.13
CA SER A 10 -27.78 -28.42 47.17
C SER A 10 -29.03 -27.52 47.34
N GLU A 11 -29.87 -27.16 46.33
CA GLU A 11 -29.83 -27.29 44.86
C GLU A 11 -30.92 -26.41 44.18
N SER A 12 -30.95 -26.38 42.83
CA SER A 12 -32.15 -26.24 41.96
C SER A 12 -32.90 -24.88 41.76
N SER A 13 -32.65 -24.27 40.60
CA SER A 13 -33.58 -24.04 39.47
C SER A 13 -35.12 -23.96 39.67
N LYS A 14 -35.76 -22.83 39.24
CA LYS A 14 -36.73 -22.75 38.10
C LYS A 14 -37.55 -21.44 37.96
N LYS A 15 -37.62 -20.95 36.71
CA LYS A 15 -38.72 -20.23 36.00
C LYS A 15 -39.95 -19.75 36.79
N ARG A 16 -40.32 -18.46 36.63
CA ARG A 16 -41.50 -18.03 35.81
C ARG A 16 -41.67 -16.50 35.67
N ALA A 17 -42.34 -16.10 34.59
CA ALA A 17 -42.67 -14.72 34.21
C ALA A 17 -43.95 -14.16 34.88
N GLY A 18 -44.18 -12.84 34.79
CA GLY A 18 -45.56 -12.31 34.77
C GLY A 18 -45.82 -10.86 35.23
N ALA A 19 -45.95 -9.94 34.26
CA ALA A 19 -46.96 -8.85 34.17
C ALA A 19 -46.94 -7.61 35.12
N ALA A 20 -46.65 -6.46 34.50
CA ALA A 20 -47.46 -5.23 34.41
C ALA A 20 -47.99 -4.48 35.66
N GLY A 21 -47.75 -3.14 35.69
CA GLY A 21 -48.36 -2.19 36.65
C GLY A 21 -48.31 -0.73 36.17
N SER A 22 -49.47 -0.23 35.72
CA SER A 22 -49.79 1.07 35.10
C SER A 22 -49.48 2.39 35.85
N GLU A 23 -49.17 3.43 35.06
CA GLU A 23 -49.67 4.84 35.09
C GLU A 23 -49.87 5.63 36.41
N ARG A 24 -49.21 6.81 36.51
CA ARG A 24 -49.77 8.21 36.51
C ARG A 24 -48.66 9.21 36.88
N ARG A 25 -48.33 10.21 36.04
CA ARG A 25 -49.00 11.54 35.86
C ARG A 25 -49.13 12.38 37.14
N GLU A 26 -48.31 13.44 37.24
CA GLU A 26 -48.74 14.82 37.54
C GLU A 26 -47.87 15.83 36.76
N ASP A 27 -48.54 16.65 35.95
CA ASP A 27 -48.13 17.88 35.23
C ASP A 27 -48.72 19.10 36.00
N PRO A 28 -48.57 20.38 35.58
CA PRO A 28 -47.46 21.13 34.97
C PRO A 28 -47.27 22.53 35.63
N GLU A 29 -46.43 23.42 35.06
CA GLU A 29 -46.78 24.79 34.58
C GLU A 29 -45.48 25.55 34.14
N ASN A 30 -45.31 25.97 32.87
CA ASN A 30 -45.82 27.19 32.17
C ASN A 30 -44.95 28.45 32.48
N ALA A 31 -44.51 29.36 31.58
CA ALA A 31 -44.65 29.57 30.12
C ALA A 31 -43.41 30.36 29.61
N SER A 32 -42.94 30.29 28.35
CA SER A 32 -43.33 31.17 27.20
C SER A 32 -42.08 31.40 26.31
N GLY A 33 -42.12 31.65 24.99
CA GLY A 33 -43.21 31.63 24.01
C GLY A 33 -42.80 32.26 22.66
N GLY A 34 -43.29 31.72 21.53
CA GLY A 34 -43.15 32.26 20.16
C GLY A 34 -42.80 31.19 19.12
N THR A 35 -43.67 30.64 18.28
CA THR A 35 -44.45 31.20 17.13
C THR A 35 -43.55 31.85 16.05
N ALA A 36 -43.60 31.47 14.75
CA ALA A 36 -44.57 30.63 14.02
C ALA A 36 -44.04 30.11 12.66
N SER A 37 -44.91 29.38 11.96
CA SER A 37 -45.00 29.25 10.48
C SER A 37 -44.15 28.19 9.76
N ARG A 38 -44.85 27.15 9.28
CA ARG A 38 -44.50 26.45 8.04
C ARG A 38 -45.01 27.27 6.85
N GLU A 39 -44.21 27.41 5.81
CA GLU A 39 -44.69 27.49 4.41
C GLU A 39 -43.84 26.53 3.55
N ALA A 40 -44.36 26.15 2.39
CA ALA A 40 -43.72 25.25 1.44
C ALA A 40 -43.20 26.05 0.22
N GLU A 41 -42.86 25.35 -0.87
CA GLU A 41 -42.27 25.88 -2.10
C GLU A 41 -40.73 26.08 -2.00
N GLN A 42 -39.92 25.78 -3.02
CA GLN A 42 -40.19 25.19 -4.33
C GLN A 42 -38.93 24.48 -4.87
N SER A 43 -39.11 23.61 -5.86
CA SER A 43 -38.04 22.93 -6.60
C SER A 43 -37.38 23.85 -7.64
N GLU A 44 -36.05 23.87 -7.72
CA GLU A 44 -35.33 24.15 -8.97
C GLU A 44 -34.23 23.09 -9.18
N ALA A 45 -34.48 22.16 -10.10
CA ALA A 45 -33.44 21.37 -10.72
C ALA A 45 -32.74 22.22 -11.79
N SER A 46 -31.45 22.00 -12.04
CA SER A 46 -30.76 22.60 -13.19
C SER A 46 -30.34 21.53 -14.18
N ASP A 47 -30.97 21.54 -15.36
CA ASP A 47 -30.67 20.63 -16.46
C ASP A 47 -29.29 20.91 -17.08
N ARG A 48 -28.47 19.86 -17.23
CA ARG A 48 -27.48 19.76 -18.32
C ARG A 48 -27.44 18.36 -18.91
N ALA A 49 -28.47 18.04 -19.68
CA ALA A 49 -28.47 16.85 -20.53
C ALA A 49 -27.66 17.08 -21.83
N SER A 50 -26.88 16.05 -22.15
CA SER A 50 -26.32 15.68 -23.47
C SER A 50 -27.00 16.28 -24.71
N SER A 51 -26.19 16.68 -25.70
CA SER A 51 -26.58 16.75 -27.12
C SER A 51 -25.36 16.70 -28.04
N ALA A 52 -24.80 15.50 -28.25
CA ALA A 52 -23.80 15.24 -29.29
C ALA A 52 -24.45 14.53 -30.50
N GLU A 53 -25.06 15.29 -31.42
CA GLU A 53 -25.52 14.73 -32.70
C GLU A 53 -24.52 14.97 -33.84
N ARG A 54 -24.18 13.87 -34.51
CA ARG A 54 -23.38 13.86 -35.73
C ARG A 54 -24.14 14.54 -36.88
N SER A 55 -23.44 15.31 -37.70
CA SER A 55 -23.86 15.48 -39.10
C SER A 55 -22.70 15.19 -40.03
N SER A 56 -23.02 14.52 -41.14
CA SER A 56 -22.07 14.08 -42.16
C SER A 56 -22.60 14.46 -43.55
N ALA A 57 -21.67 14.57 -44.52
CA ALA A 57 -21.80 15.00 -45.92
C ALA A 57 -21.26 16.43 -46.20
N ASP A 58 -20.65 16.74 -47.34
CA ASP A 58 -20.03 15.97 -48.45
C ASP A 58 -19.34 17.04 -49.36
N ARG A 59 -18.35 16.65 -50.19
CA ARG A 59 -17.76 17.43 -51.33
C ARG A 59 -16.81 18.59 -50.95
N SER A 60 -15.77 18.92 -51.74
CA SER A 60 -15.21 18.30 -52.96
C SER A 60 -13.80 18.79 -53.28
N SER A 61 -13.02 17.92 -53.92
CA SER A 61 -11.88 18.17 -54.83
C SER A 61 -11.39 19.62 -55.08
N GLY A 62 -10.11 19.88 -54.81
CA GLY A 62 -9.33 20.99 -55.36
C GLY A 62 -7.85 20.59 -55.51
N ARG A 63 -7.28 20.69 -56.72
CA ARG A 63 -5.95 20.12 -57.05
C ARG A 63 -4.99 21.18 -57.60
N SER A 64 -3.97 21.55 -56.81
CA SER A 64 -2.69 22.17 -57.27
C SER A 64 -2.79 23.60 -57.89
N PRO A 65 -1.67 24.34 -58.09
CA PRO A 65 -0.29 23.87 -58.29
C PRO A 65 0.81 24.49 -57.40
N ARG A 66 2.01 23.91 -57.61
CA ARG A 66 3.34 24.31 -57.11
C ARG A 66 3.75 25.70 -57.59
N GLU A 67 4.63 26.35 -56.81
CA GLU A 67 5.73 27.15 -57.35
C GLU A 67 7.04 26.71 -56.67
N ASP A 68 8.10 26.58 -57.46
CA ASP A 68 9.41 26.06 -57.04
C ASP A 68 10.34 27.19 -56.56
N GLY A 69 11.24 26.90 -55.63
CA GLY A 69 12.26 27.84 -55.13
C GLY A 69 13.51 27.10 -54.65
N GLU A 70 14.59 27.17 -55.42
CA GLU A 70 15.80 26.36 -55.23
C GLU A 70 16.81 26.91 -54.20
N ALA A 71 17.46 25.97 -53.51
CA ALA A 71 18.86 25.94 -53.06
C ALA A 71 19.37 26.92 -51.97
N ALA A 72 19.77 26.33 -50.83
CA ALA A 72 21.19 26.29 -50.42
C ALA A 72 21.45 25.14 -49.44
N SER A 73 22.52 24.38 -49.65
CA SER A 73 22.87 23.17 -48.90
C SER A 73 23.61 23.45 -47.58
N ARG A 74 23.44 22.55 -46.60
CA ARG A 74 24.51 22.15 -45.67
C ARG A 74 24.43 20.66 -45.36
N GLU A 75 25.43 19.98 -45.89
CA GLU A 75 25.98 18.66 -45.58
C GLU A 75 26.83 18.76 -44.29
N ASP A 76 26.93 17.81 -43.35
CA ASP A 76 26.36 16.45 -43.13
C ASP A 76 25.83 16.39 -41.65
N ASP A 77 25.29 15.33 -41.00
CA ASP A 77 25.18 13.86 -41.20
C ASP A 77 23.80 13.34 -40.65
N GLU A 78 23.39 12.10 -40.99
CA GLU A 78 22.33 11.32 -40.31
C GLU A 78 22.84 9.90 -39.95
N LEU A 79 22.66 9.46 -38.70
CA LEU A 79 22.96 8.09 -38.29
C LEU A 79 21.83 7.14 -38.72
N VAL A 80 22.03 6.46 -39.85
CA VAL A 80 21.10 5.46 -40.38
C VAL A 80 21.09 4.22 -39.50
N PHE A 81 20.01 4.02 -38.74
CA PHE A 81 19.72 2.73 -38.11
C PHE A 81 19.30 1.69 -39.18
N PRO A 82 19.79 0.44 -39.10
CA PRO A 82 19.40 -0.61 -40.05
C PRO A 82 17.95 -1.04 -39.82
N GLY A 83 17.10 -0.89 -40.85
CA GLY A 83 15.69 -1.29 -40.78
C GLY A 83 15.51 -2.80 -40.63
N VAL A 84 14.55 -3.19 -39.79
CA VAL A 84 14.12 -4.57 -39.58
C VAL A 84 13.34 -5.05 -40.83
N PRO A 85 13.56 -6.28 -41.34
CA PRO A 85 12.77 -6.81 -42.45
C PRO A 85 11.36 -7.21 -42.03
N ASP A 86 10.35 -6.89 -42.84
CA ASP A 86 8.99 -7.44 -42.69
C ASP A 86 9.01 -8.98 -42.81
N SER A 87 8.54 -9.68 -41.77
CA SER A 87 8.31 -11.12 -41.79
C SER A 87 6.82 -11.45 -41.70
N SER A 88 6.15 -11.40 -42.85
CA SER A 88 4.79 -11.93 -43.00
C SER A 88 4.82 -13.44 -43.27
N THR A 89 4.57 -14.26 -42.25
CA THR A 89 4.03 -15.63 -42.38
C THR A 89 3.60 -16.14 -41.01
N ASP A 90 2.31 -16.47 -40.87
CA ASP A 90 1.88 -17.54 -39.98
C ASP A 90 2.56 -18.85 -40.41
N ASP A 91 3.01 -19.67 -39.46
CA ASP A 91 2.84 -21.14 -39.45
C ASP A 91 3.48 -21.73 -38.19
N ASP A 92 2.77 -22.67 -37.55
CA ASP A 92 3.30 -23.53 -36.48
C ASP A 92 4.39 -24.48 -37.00
N GLU A 93 5.57 -24.53 -36.37
CA GLU A 93 6.29 -25.81 -36.18
C GLU A 93 7.36 -25.76 -35.07
N ALA A 94 7.39 -26.79 -34.23
CA ALA A 94 8.35 -26.94 -33.14
C ALA A 94 9.73 -27.41 -33.66
N VAL A 95 10.82 -26.79 -33.21
CA VAL A 95 12.20 -27.20 -33.59
C VAL A 95 13.16 -27.29 -32.39
N MET A 96 13.27 -28.50 -31.87
CA MET A 96 14.51 -29.24 -31.57
C MET A 96 15.78 -28.46 -31.12
N VAL A 97 16.17 -28.72 -29.87
CA VAL A 97 17.48 -28.38 -29.26
C VAL A 97 18.66 -29.09 -29.96
N PRO A 98 19.81 -28.43 -30.15
CA PRO A 98 21.10 -29.08 -30.39
C PRO A 98 21.98 -29.14 -29.14
N GLU A 99 22.48 -30.32 -28.78
CA GLU A 99 23.42 -30.53 -27.67
C GLU A 99 24.85 -30.01 -27.94
N GLY A 100 25.54 -29.55 -26.88
CA GLY A 100 26.97 -29.88 -26.67
C GLY A 100 27.95 -28.71 -26.50
N GLY A 101 28.57 -28.58 -25.31
CA GLY A 101 29.66 -27.62 -25.10
C GLY A 101 30.17 -27.44 -23.66
N SER A 102 30.59 -28.50 -22.97
CA SER A 102 31.08 -28.41 -21.58
C SER A 102 32.45 -27.72 -21.43
N THR A 103 32.58 -26.73 -20.53
CA THR A 103 33.86 -26.28 -19.91
C THR A 103 33.60 -25.51 -18.59
N PRO A 104 34.18 -25.90 -17.43
CA PRO A 104 34.05 -25.16 -16.16
C PRO A 104 34.98 -23.93 -16.02
N PRO A 105 34.74 -23.04 -15.04
CA PRO A 105 35.22 -21.65 -15.05
C PRO A 105 36.65 -21.45 -14.53
N ARG A 106 37.20 -20.24 -14.78
CA ARG A 106 38.45 -19.76 -14.17
C ARG A 106 38.25 -18.51 -13.32
N SER A 107 38.31 -18.73 -12.01
CA SER A 107 38.90 -17.88 -10.95
C SER A 107 39.03 -16.36 -11.16
N ARG A 108 38.43 -15.62 -10.21
CA ARG A 108 38.74 -14.24 -9.81
C ARG A 108 40.25 -13.91 -9.84
N GLU A 109 40.59 -12.73 -10.36
CA GLU A 109 41.75 -11.95 -9.89
C GLU A 109 41.31 -10.51 -9.55
N ARG A 110 41.82 -10.00 -8.42
CA ARG A 110 41.60 -8.62 -7.97
C ARG A 110 42.36 -7.64 -8.87
N ALA A 111 41.75 -6.49 -9.13
CA ALA A 111 42.49 -5.26 -9.44
C ALA A 111 42.06 -4.18 -8.43
N ASP A 112 43.01 -3.74 -7.62
CA ASP A 112 42.86 -2.76 -6.55
C ASP A 112 43.70 -1.53 -6.91
N GLN A 113 43.07 -0.34 -6.98
CA GLN A 113 43.77 0.96 -7.07
C GLN A 113 42.88 2.20 -6.85
N THR A 114 42.68 2.51 -5.57
CA THR A 114 42.96 3.84 -4.96
C THR A 114 42.76 5.15 -5.75
N ARG A 115 41.88 6.01 -5.22
CA ARG A 115 42.13 7.44 -4.90
C ARG A 115 41.43 7.70 -3.56
N ASP A 116 42.07 7.95 -2.41
CA ASP A 116 43.13 8.92 -2.05
C ASP A 116 42.60 10.36 -1.95
N ASP A 117 42.05 10.70 -0.77
CA ASP A 117 42.16 12.00 -0.10
C ASP A 117 41.42 11.96 1.27
N THR A 118 42.02 11.28 2.27
CA THR A 118 41.62 11.42 3.69
C THR A 118 42.78 11.91 4.53
N ILE A 119 42.63 13.11 5.10
CA ILE A 119 43.62 13.70 6.00
C ILE A 119 43.60 12.94 7.33
N ARG A 120 44.75 12.34 7.67
CA ARG A 120 44.97 11.68 8.97
C ARG A 120 45.04 12.68 10.12
N THR A 121 44.60 12.25 11.29
CA THR A 121 45.09 12.76 12.58
C THR A 121 45.67 11.59 13.39
N ASP A 122 46.93 11.71 13.80
CA ASP A 122 47.66 10.66 14.51
C ASP A 122 47.56 10.80 16.05
N GLY A 123 47.31 9.68 16.73
CA GLY A 123 48.17 9.20 17.84
C GLY A 123 48.32 9.99 19.17
N VAL A 124 47.41 9.74 20.13
CA VAL A 124 47.68 9.40 21.56
C VAL A 124 48.71 10.24 22.39
N GLY A 125 48.20 11.24 23.13
CA GLY A 125 48.50 11.65 24.54
C GLY A 125 49.94 11.84 25.07
N PRO A 126 50.14 12.04 26.40
CA PRO A 126 49.28 12.71 27.41
C PRO A 126 50.04 13.79 28.25
N VAL A 127 49.36 14.80 28.85
CA VAL A 127 49.55 15.33 30.24
C VAL A 127 48.70 16.59 30.53
N ASP A 128 48.08 16.58 31.72
CA ASP A 128 47.86 17.62 32.75
C ASP A 128 47.81 19.14 32.41
N ASP A 129 46.65 19.72 32.80
CA ASP A 129 46.37 21.02 33.47
C ASP A 129 47.04 22.36 33.12
N GLU A 130 46.21 23.41 33.28
CA GLU A 130 46.49 24.86 33.27
C GLU A 130 46.81 25.56 31.92
N GLU A 131 45.77 26.02 31.20
CA GLU A 131 45.71 27.43 30.76
C GLU A 131 44.28 27.85 30.37
N ALA A 132 43.80 28.98 30.92
CA ALA A 132 42.42 29.44 30.79
C ALA A 132 42.23 30.45 29.64
N CYS A 133 41.21 30.24 28.81
CA CYS A 133 40.75 31.26 27.86
C CYS A 133 40.12 32.45 28.60
N SER A 134 40.57 33.67 28.27
CA SER A 134 40.05 34.92 28.85
C SER A 134 39.08 35.62 27.88
N PRO A 135 38.05 36.34 28.38
CA PRO A 135 36.84 36.63 27.59
C PRO A 135 36.91 37.94 26.80
N SER A 136 37.98 38.18 26.03
CA SER A 136 38.22 39.49 25.38
C SER A 136 38.54 39.47 23.88
N THR A 137 38.40 38.32 23.20
CA THR A 137 38.55 38.23 21.73
C THR A 137 37.51 37.33 21.05
N CYS A 138 36.24 37.70 21.16
CA CYS A 138 35.21 37.34 20.17
C CYS A 138 34.65 38.63 19.57
N THR A 139 34.89 38.86 18.28
CA THR A 139 34.51 40.10 17.57
C THR A 139 33.41 39.82 16.56
N CYS A 140 32.16 40.05 16.95
CA CYS A 140 31.03 40.15 16.04
C CYS A 140 30.06 41.27 16.50
N GLY A 141 29.74 42.20 15.59
CA GLY A 141 28.70 43.22 15.79
C GLY A 141 29.15 44.56 16.36
N GLU A 142 29.52 45.51 15.49
CA GLU A 142 29.68 46.93 15.88
C GLU A 142 28.93 47.84 14.89
N LYS A 143 27.74 48.32 15.30
CA LYS A 143 27.07 49.51 14.79
C LYS A 143 26.06 50.00 15.83
N THR A 144 26.56 50.81 16.76
CA THR A 144 25.77 51.46 17.81
C THR A 144 24.96 52.64 17.28
N ALA A 145 23.76 52.83 17.84
CA ALA A 145 23.03 54.08 17.82
C ALA A 145 22.79 54.52 19.28
N ASP A 146 22.91 55.83 19.55
CA ASP A 146 22.99 56.36 20.92
C ASP A 146 21.71 56.19 21.76
N PRO A 147 21.83 56.07 23.11
CA PRO A 147 20.71 55.80 23.99
C PRO A 147 19.91 57.05 24.39
N ALA A 148 18.59 56.87 24.53
CA ALA A 148 17.68 57.79 25.22
C ALA A 148 16.94 57.03 26.35
N PRO A 149 16.43 57.71 27.40
CA PRO A 149 16.52 57.16 28.75
C PRO A 149 15.33 56.30 29.21
N ALA A 150 15.69 55.25 29.97
CA ALA A 150 14.95 54.55 31.01
C ALA A 150 13.40 54.67 31.04
N ALA A 151 12.71 53.63 30.54
CA ALA A 151 11.38 53.26 30.98
C ALA A 151 11.17 51.73 30.83
N ASP A 152 10.57 51.15 31.85
CA ASP A 152 10.00 49.80 32.01
C ASP A 152 10.83 48.51 31.77
N ASP A 153 10.81 47.71 32.85
CA ASP A 153 11.13 46.30 32.96
C ASP A 153 10.22 45.46 32.02
N ARG A 154 10.71 45.21 30.80
CA ARG A 154 10.10 44.22 29.88
C ARG A 154 10.83 42.89 30.00
N ARG A 155 10.30 42.04 30.87
CA ARG A 155 10.58 40.59 30.84
C ARG A 155 10.24 40.04 29.46
N VAL A 156 11.09 39.15 28.96
CA VAL A 156 10.74 38.29 27.82
C VAL A 156 9.54 37.45 28.26
N ALA A 157 8.46 37.47 27.48
CA ALA A 157 7.31 36.63 27.74
C ALA A 157 7.64 35.20 27.29
N THR A 158 7.67 34.27 28.23
CA THR A 158 7.73 32.82 27.96
C THR A 158 6.35 32.22 28.14
N ASP A 159 5.90 31.49 27.13
CA ASP A 159 4.63 30.78 27.00
C ASP A 159 4.68 29.41 27.68
N GLY A 160 4.97 29.43 28.99
CA GLY A 160 5.11 28.23 29.81
C GLY A 160 5.59 28.60 31.21
N ALA A 161 5.37 27.71 32.18
CA ALA A 161 5.68 27.97 33.59
C ALA A 161 7.08 28.56 33.76
N GLY A 162 7.15 29.77 34.36
CA GLY A 162 8.37 30.58 34.39
C GLY A 162 9.58 29.81 34.93
N VAL A 163 10.65 29.78 34.14
CA VAL A 163 11.86 29.01 34.38
C VAL A 163 12.46 29.33 35.76
N SER A 164 12.33 28.41 36.70
CA SER A 164 12.69 28.61 38.11
C SER A 164 14.13 28.25 38.44
N ASN A 165 14.79 27.49 37.56
CA ASN A 165 16.15 26.97 37.74
C ASN A 165 17.23 27.79 37.00
N VAL A 166 16.95 29.06 36.66
CA VAL A 166 17.96 29.98 36.10
C VAL A 166 18.17 31.13 37.09
N ASP A 167 19.43 31.35 37.49
CA ASP A 167 19.78 32.44 38.40
C ASP A 167 19.78 33.82 37.70
N SER A 168 19.95 34.89 38.48
CA SER A 168 19.98 36.26 37.96
C SER A 168 21.21 36.60 37.10
N GLU A 169 22.18 35.68 36.98
CA GLU A 169 23.37 35.82 36.14
C GLU A 169 23.29 34.92 34.88
N GLY A 170 22.23 34.14 34.73
CA GLY A 170 21.95 33.28 33.57
C GLY A 170 22.48 31.85 33.69
N ASN A 171 22.93 31.43 34.88
CA ASN A 171 23.40 30.05 35.08
C ASN A 171 22.22 29.12 35.39
N LEU A 172 22.27 27.91 34.84
CA LEU A 172 21.35 26.82 35.18
C LEU A 172 21.74 26.22 36.53
N GLY A 173 20.80 26.22 37.48
CA GLY A 173 20.87 25.46 38.73
C GLY A 173 20.40 24.01 38.56
N ASP A 174 20.56 23.23 39.63
CA ASP A 174 20.15 21.82 39.66
C ASP A 174 18.66 21.63 39.35
N LEU A 175 18.34 20.60 38.57
CA LEU A 175 16.97 20.24 38.19
C LEU A 175 16.30 19.43 39.31
N GLU A 176 15.46 20.08 40.12
CA GLU A 176 14.50 19.39 40.98
C GLU A 176 13.25 19.03 40.16
N PHE A 177 13.10 17.75 39.81
CA PHE A 177 11.85 17.22 39.26
C PHE A 177 10.80 17.16 40.37
N THR A 178 9.62 17.72 40.11
CA THR A 178 8.45 17.52 40.99
C THR A 178 8.06 16.04 40.93
N GLU A 179 8.01 15.35 42.08
CA GLU A 179 7.50 13.98 42.14
C GLU A 179 6.06 13.92 41.60
N PRO A 180 5.72 12.96 40.72
CA PRO A 180 4.35 12.83 40.21
C PRO A 180 3.33 12.66 41.33
N ALA A 181 2.18 13.31 41.20
CA ALA A 181 1.11 13.18 42.18
C ALA A 181 0.45 11.79 42.10
N GLU A 182 0.77 10.91 43.04
CA GLU A 182 0.15 9.58 43.12
C GLU A 182 -1.38 9.67 43.21
N GLY A 183 -2.07 8.96 42.31
CA GLY A 183 -3.54 8.89 42.29
C GLY A 183 -4.25 10.14 41.74
N VAL A 184 -3.52 11.07 41.11
CA VAL A 184 -4.09 12.22 40.41
C VAL A 184 -3.71 12.15 38.93
N SER A 185 -4.65 11.68 38.10
CA SER A 185 -4.55 11.89 36.65
C SER A 185 -4.65 13.38 36.34
N GLN A 186 -4.04 13.83 35.24
CA GLN A 186 -4.55 15.04 34.60
C GLN A 186 -5.98 14.77 34.13
N ASP A 187 -6.84 15.78 34.20
CA ASP A 187 -8.15 15.74 33.55
C ASP A 187 -7.91 15.74 32.03
N VAL A 188 -7.78 14.56 31.44
CA VAL A 188 -7.96 14.37 30.00
C VAL A 188 -9.44 14.64 29.74
N TYR A 189 -9.73 15.49 28.76
CA TYR A 189 -11.10 15.85 28.40
C TYR A 189 -11.90 14.58 28.05
N ASP A 190 -13.20 14.55 28.36
CA ASP A 190 -14.12 13.44 28.00
C ASP A 190 -14.37 13.35 26.47
N ASP A 191 -13.76 14.23 25.69
CA ASP A 191 -13.78 14.21 24.24
C ASP A 191 -12.96 13.03 23.70
N ALA A 192 -13.29 12.53 22.50
CA ALA A 192 -12.56 11.43 21.88
C ALA A 192 -11.09 11.86 21.60
N PRO A 193 -10.10 10.95 21.69
CA PRO A 193 -8.67 11.31 21.69
C PRO A 193 -8.14 11.91 20.37
N ASP A 194 -8.92 11.80 19.30
CA ASP A 194 -8.77 12.44 17.98
C ASP A 194 -9.30 13.88 17.93
N THR A 195 -10.04 14.34 18.95
CA THR A 195 -10.66 15.67 19.01
C THR A 195 -9.60 16.77 19.10
N ARG A 196 -9.39 17.47 17.98
CA ARG A 196 -8.43 18.57 17.86
C ARG A 196 -8.84 19.78 18.73
N VAL A 197 -8.11 20.00 19.82
CA VAL A 197 -8.31 21.15 20.71
C VAL A 197 -7.89 22.47 20.03
N GLY A 198 -8.72 23.51 20.18
CA GLY A 198 -8.38 24.88 19.78
C GLY A 198 -8.72 25.28 18.33
N ILE A 199 -9.47 24.47 17.58
CA ILE A 199 -9.98 24.87 16.25
C ILE A 199 -10.92 26.09 16.39
N PRO A 200 -10.74 27.18 15.62
CA PRO A 200 -11.69 28.29 15.58
C PRO A 200 -13.02 27.88 14.91
N GLU A 201 -14.15 28.34 15.44
CA GLU A 201 -15.48 28.03 14.89
C GLU A 201 -15.58 28.33 13.38
N GLY A 202 -15.92 27.30 12.58
CA GLY A 202 -16.12 27.41 11.14
C GLY A 202 -14.84 27.30 10.29
N VAL A 203 -13.71 26.89 10.87
CA VAL A 203 -12.54 26.46 10.12
C VAL A 203 -12.61 24.95 9.95
N ASP A 204 -12.85 24.51 8.72
CA ASP A 204 -12.62 23.11 8.34
C ASP A 204 -11.12 22.91 8.13
N LEU A 205 -10.55 21.87 8.73
CA LEU A 205 -9.12 21.55 8.65
C LEU A 205 -8.94 20.18 7.99
N GLU A 206 -9.50 20.06 6.78
CA GLU A 206 -9.04 19.12 5.76
C GLU A 206 -7.56 19.41 5.42
N THR A 207 -6.97 18.53 4.60
CA THR A 207 -5.53 18.45 4.31
C THR A 207 -4.85 19.83 4.21
N PRO A 208 -3.77 20.10 4.97
CA PRO A 208 -3.14 21.42 4.95
C PRO A 208 -2.52 21.71 3.58
N GLU A 209 -3.16 22.59 2.82
CA GLU A 209 -2.70 23.07 1.51
C GLU A 209 -1.21 23.44 1.51
N TYR A 210 -0.53 23.23 0.37
CA TYR A 210 0.85 23.68 0.18
C TYR A 210 1.02 25.21 0.36
N SER A 211 -0.05 25.99 0.23
CA SER A 211 -0.10 27.43 0.52
C SER A 211 0.46 27.75 1.91
N ILE A 212 0.08 27.00 2.95
CA ILE A 212 0.58 27.16 4.33
C ILE A 212 2.10 26.97 4.39
N ARG A 213 2.63 25.99 3.65
CA ARG A 213 4.08 25.77 3.58
C ARG A 213 4.79 26.93 2.89
N SER A 214 4.23 27.46 1.81
CA SER A 214 4.78 28.60 1.08
C SER A 214 4.89 29.87 1.94
N GLU A 215 3.95 30.06 2.88
CA GLU A 215 3.98 31.17 3.83
C GLU A 215 4.96 30.96 4.99
N MET A 216 5.31 29.71 5.31
CA MET A 216 6.19 29.33 6.43
C MET A 216 7.65 29.03 6.04
N ASN A 217 7.97 28.91 4.75
CA ASN A 217 9.27 28.42 4.29
C ASN A 217 10.11 29.50 3.58
N ASP A 218 11.04 30.12 4.31
CA ASP A 218 12.03 31.09 3.77
C ASP A 218 13.14 30.45 2.88
N ILE A 219 12.99 29.19 2.46
CA ILE A 219 14.01 28.41 1.75
C ILE A 219 13.54 28.08 0.32
N GLU A 220 14.32 28.51 -0.67
CA GLU A 220 14.16 28.09 -2.08
C GLU A 220 14.21 26.55 -2.19
N THR A 221 13.09 25.95 -2.63
CA THR A 221 12.99 24.51 -2.91
C THR A 221 13.59 24.19 -4.28
N PRO A 222 14.17 22.99 -4.48
CA PRO A 222 14.56 22.54 -5.82
C PRO A 222 13.36 22.48 -6.76
N ASP A 223 13.54 22.91 -8.02
CA ASP A 223 12.47 22.98 -9.03
C ASP A 223 11.87 21.61 -9.39
N GLU A 224 12.62 20.52 -9.20
CA GLU A 224 12.25 19.13 -9.58
C GLU A 224 11.76 18.29 -8.38
N LYS A 225 11.34 18.93 -7.28
CA LYS A 225 11.04 18.23 -6.03
C LYS A 225 9.61 17.64 -6.02
N THR A 226 9.51 16.31 -5.99
CA THR A 226 8.25 15.57 -5.92
C THR A 226 7.73 15.44 -4.48
N TRP A 227 6.45 15.78 -4.27
CA TRP A 227 5.69 15.66 -3.03
C TRP A 227 4.64 14.56 -3.13
N PHE A 228 3.76 14.47 -2.13
CA PHE A 228 2.59 13.61 -2.20
C PHE A 228 1.57 14.11 -3.24
N MET A 229 1.42 15.44 -3.41
CA MET A 229 0.50 16.07 -4.35
C MET A 229 0.70 15.61 -5.80
N GLU A 230 1.95 15.32 -6.20
CA GLU A 230 2.28 14.75 -7.51
C GLU A 230 1.76 13.32 -7.68
N LEU A 231 1.86 12.49 -6.64
CA LEU A 231 1.27 11.16 -6.63
C LEU A 231 -0.25 11.23 -6.60
N ASP A 232 -0.80 12.16 -5.83
CA ASP A 232 -2.23 12.35 -5.63
C ASP A 232 -2.91 12.77 -6.95
N GLU A 233 -2.46 13.86 -7.60
CA GLU A 233 -2.97 14.30 -8.90
C GLU A 233 -2.79 13.21 -9.98
N ALA A 234 -1.61 12.59 -10.09
CA ALA A 234 -1.29 11.71 -11.21
C ALA A 234 -1.76 10.24 -11.06
N VAL A 235 -2.08 9.79 -9.85
CA VAL A 235 -2.47 8.39 -9.59
C VAL A 235 -3.81 8.27 -8.86
N ILE A 236 -4.09 9.12 -7.89
CA ILE A 236 -5.28 8.97 -7.03
C ILE A 236 -6.47 9.68 -7.67
N ASP A 237 -6.35 10.97 -8.00
CA ASP A 237 -7.38 11.78 -8.67
C ASP A 237 -7.75 11.22 -10.06
N GLU A 238 -6.77 10.74 -10.83
CA GLU A 238 -6.97 10.08 -12.13
C GLU A 238 -7.55 8.64 -12.01
N GLY A 239 -7.87 8.17 -10.79
CA GLY A 239 -8.49 6.87 -10.55
C GLY A 239 -7.59 5.66 -10.84
N ARG A 240 -6.28 5.87 -10.95
CA ARG A 240 -5.25 4.87 -11.27
C ARG A 240 -4.71 4.16 -10.03
N CYS A 241 -5.13 4.55 -8.82
CA CYS A 241 -4.76 3.87 -7.58
C CYS A 241 -5.21 2.40 -7.60
N ILE A 242 -4.33 1.51 -7.14
CA ILE A 242 -4.58 0.06 -7.04
C ILE A 242 -4.61 -0.45 -5.59
N GLN A 243 -4.74 0.47 -4.61
CA GLN A 243 -4.94 0.16 -3.19
C GLN A 243 -3.94 -0.85 -2.58
N CYS A 244 -2.69 -0.88 -3.04
CA CYS A 244 -1.63 -1.77 -2.54
C CYS A 244 -0.91 -1.28 -1.26
N GLY A 245 -1.12 -0.02 -0.86
CA GLY A 245 -0.50 0.55 0.34
C GLY A 245 0.99 0.93 0.24
N THR A 246 1.70 0.64 -0.86
CA THR A 246 3.16 0.87 -0.97
C THR A 246 3.59 2.31 -0.64
N CYS A 247 2.79 3.31 -1.02
CA CYS A 247 3.07 4.71 -0.75
C CYS A 247 2.99 5.09 0.74
N VAL A 248 2.14 4.40 1.52
CA VAL A 248 2.05 4.54 2.98
C VAL A 248 3.31 3.96 3.61
N ALA A 249 3.66 2.72 3.25
CA ALA A 249 4.86 2.02 3.74
C ALA A 249 6.16 2.76 3.42
N ALA A 250 6.25 3.33 2.21
CA ALA A 250 7.41 4.09 1.75
C ALA A 250 7.63 5.42 2.51
N CYS A 251 6.63 5.94 3.24
CA CYS A 251 6.63 7.28 3.80
C CYS A 251 7.52 7.39 5.07
N PRO A 252 8.67 8.08 5.04
CA PRO A 252 9.58 8.14 6.18
C PRO A 252 9.10 9.10 7.28
N SER A 253 8.22 10.04 6.93
CA SER A 253 7.63 11.00 7.87
C SER A 253 6.24 10.58 8.37
N ASP A 254 5.81 9.33 8.15
CA ASP A 254 4.50 8.78 8.55
C ASP A 254 3.35 9.77 8.28
N SER A 255 3.37 10.33 7.08
CA SER A 255 2.55 11.49 6.69
C SER A 255 1.38 11.13 5.79
N ILE A 256 1.36 9.90 5.26
CA ILE A 256 0.30 9.36 4.42
C ILE A 256 -0.41 8.29 5.27
N GLY A 257 -1.73 8.37 5.35
CA GLY A 257 -2.60 7.37 5.97
C GLY A 257 -3.65 6.91 4.96
N VAL A 258 -4.68 6.20 5.44
CA VAL A 258 -5.79 5.70 4.60
C VAL A 258 -7.04 6.53 4.84
N GLY A 259 -7.80 6.81 3.78
CA GLY A 259 -9.07 7.51 3.77
C GLY A 259 -10.27 6.65 4.16
N GLU A 260 -11.43 7.29 4.28
CA GLU A 260 -12.71 6.58 4.47
C GLU A 260 -13.20 5.93 3.15
N ASP A 261 -12.58 6.32 2.04
CA ASP A 261 -12.71 5.81 0.68
C ASP A 261 -11.68 4.70 0.34
N ASP A 262 -10.92 4.25 1.34
CA ASP A 262 -9.79 3.31 1.21
C ASP A 262 -8.70 3.81 0.22
N LEU A 263 -8.52 5.13 0.08
CA LEU A 263 -7.43 5.73 -0.71
C LEU A 263 -6.33 6.33 0.18
N PRO A 264 -5.06 6.36 -0.26
CA PRO A 264 -4.00 7.03 0.48
C PRO A 264 -4.29 8.54 0.58
N LYS A 265 -4.22 9.12 1.79
CA LYS A 265 -4.42 10.56 2.01
C LYS A 265 -3.35 11.16 2.92
N LEU A 266 -3.06 12.44 2.76
CA LEU A 266 -2.08 13.12 3.60
C LEU A 266 -2.66 13.44 5.00
N VAL A 267 -2.11 12.82 6.04
CA VAL A 267 -2.52 12.98 7.45
C VAL A 267 -1.55 13.81 8.30
N LYS A 268 -0.31 14.04 7.83
CA LYS A 268 0.68 14.95 8.45
C LYS A 268 1.49 15.69 7.38
N MET A 269 2.31 16.67 7.75
CA MET A 269 3.04 17.48 6.77
C MET A 269 4.03 16.68 5.91
N CYS A 270 3.81 16.67 4.59
CA CYS A 270 4.72 16.04 3.63
C CYS A 270 6.11 16.70 3.64
N THR A 271 7.16 15.87 3.63
CA THR A 271 8.56 16.32 3.53
C THR A 271 9.03 16.53 2.09
N GLY A 272 8.34 15.93 1.10
CA GLY A 272 8.71 15.94 -0.32
C GLY A 272 9.95 15.10 -0.61
N CYS A 273 9.96 13.86 -0.15
CA CYS A 273 11.08 12.94 -0.27
C CYS A 273 11.01 12.03 -1.51
N SER A 274 10.08 12.28 -2.44
CA SER A 274 9.72 11.46 -3.61
C SER A 274 9.35 9.99 -3.37
N LEU A 275 9.68 9.35 -2.25
CA LEU A 275 9.53 7.89 -2.07
C LEU A 275 8.11 7.35 -2.33
N CYS A 276 7.06 8.08 -1.94
CA CYS A 276 5.68 7.66 -2.24
C CYS A 276 5.37 7.62 -3.74
N TRP A 277 6.00 8.48 -4.54
CA TRP A 277 5.98 8.46 -6.00
C TRP A 277 6.85 7.33 -6.54
N ASP A 278 8.13 7.28 -6.13
CA ASP A 278 9.15 6.36 -6.65
C ASP A 278 8.76 4.90 -6.49
N PHE A 279 8.11 4.54 -5.37
CA PHE A 279 7.67 3.17 -5.08
C PHE A 279 6.23 2.84 -5.51
N CYS A 280 5.47 3.79 -6.07
CA CYS A 280 4.11 3.50 -6.54
C CYS A 280 4.14 2.72 -7.86
N PRO A 281 3.58 1.49 -7.96
CA PRO A 281 3.54 0.70 -9.22
C PRO A 281 2.80 1.36 -10.39
N ARG A 282 2.07 2.46 -10.15
CA ARG A 282 1.33 3.27 -11.13
C ARG A 282 1.91 4.68 -11.32
N GLY A 283 2.81 5.10 -10.42
CA GLY A 283 3.56 6.35 -10.49
C GLY A 283 4.98 6.12 -10.99
N GLY A 284 5.96 6.35 -10.12
CA GLY A 284 7.38 6.29 -10.45
C GLY A 284 7.94 4.87 -10.66
N LEU A 285 7.36 3.82 -10.08
CA LEU A 285 7.98 2.49 -10.12
C LEU A 285 7.77 1.81 -11.49
N ARG A 286 8.88 1.50 -12.19
CA ARG A 286 8.88 0.49 -13.27
C ARG A 286 8.79 -0.91 -12.68
N TYR A 287 7.58 -1.29 -12.31
CA TYR A 287 7.28 -2.62 -11.80
C TYR A 287 7.78 -3.73 -12.74
N GLU A 288 7.77 -3.50 -14.05
CA GLU A 288 8.28 -4.45 -15.05
C GLU A 288 9.79 -4.72 -14.96
N ARG A 289 10.54 -3.78 -14.38
CA ARG A 289 11.97 -3.97 -14.06
C ARG A 289 12.15 -4.76 -12.78
N GLN A 290 11.22 -4.64 -11.81
CA GLN A 290 11.31 -5.36 -10.54
C GLN A 290 11.46 -6.87 -10.80
N TRP A 291 10.66 -7.42 -11.72
CA TRP A 291 10.72 -8.82 -12.12
C TRP A 291 12.10 -9.28 -12.62
N LYS A 292 12.85 -8.38 -13.26
CA LYS A 292 14.20 -8.65 -13.78
C LYS A 292 15.26 -8.61 -12.66
N ILE A 293 15.02 -7.79 -11.63
CA ILE A 293 15.86 -7.70 -10.43
C ILE A 293 15.66 -8.95 -9.56
N THR A 294 14.40 -9.30 -9.27
CA THR A 294 14.04 -10.37 -8.34
C THR A 294 14.14 -11.77 -8.94
N GLY A 295 13.71 -11.95 -10.19
CA GLY A 295 13.68 -13.27 -10.85
C GLY A 295 14.67 -13.44 -12.01
N GLY A 296 15.54 -12.47 -12.30
CA GLY A 296 16.68 -12.62 -13.21
C GLY A 296 16.48 -12.13 -14.66
N GLU A 297 17.56 -12.24 -15.46
CA GLU A 297 17.69 -11.53 -16.75
C GLU A 297 16.73 -12.01 -17.85
N ASP A 298 16.24 -13.25 -17.81
CA ASP A 298 15.41 -13.86 -18.87
C ASP A 298 13.89 -13.62 -18.72
N ASN A 299 13.44 -13.00 -17.62
CA ASN A 299 12.01 -12.79 -17.29
C ASN A 299 11.23 -11.90 -18.28
N VAL A 300 11.92 -11.25 -19.21
CA VAL A 300 11.35 -10.38 -20.25
C VAL A 300 10.39 -11.13 -21.19
N LYS A 301 10.49 -12.46 -21.31
CA LYS A 301 9.72 -13.26 -22.30
C LYS A 301 8.43 -13.92 -21.77
N GLY A 302 8.08 -13.71 -20.51
CA GLY A 302 6.84 -14.22 -19.90
C GLY A 302 7.03 -15.51 -19.09
N ALA A 303 6.07 -15.79 -18.19
CA ALA A 303 6.11 -16.81 -17.13
C ALA A 303 7.21 -16.66 -16.06
N GLY A 304 8.37 -16.09 -16.41
CA GLY A 304 9.46 -15.80 -15.47
C GLY A 304 10.04 -17.09 -14.91
N ASP A 305 10.92 -17.74 -15.70
CA ASP A 305 11.23 -19.18 -15.68
C ASP A 305 11.17 -19.80 -14.27
N PRO A 306 10.06 -20.48 -13.92
CA PRO A 306 9.92 -21.07 -12.59
C PRO A 306 10.83 -22.28 -12.42
N ILE A 307 11.25 -22.52 -11.18
CA ILE A 307 12.02 -23.70 -10.79
C ILE A 307 11.20 -24.97 -11.05
N THR A 308 9.91 -24.93 -10.70
CA THR A 308 8.93 -26.00 -10.94
C THR A 308 7.50 -25.48 -10.81
N GLU A 309 6.54 -26.25 -11.33
CA GLU A 309 5.11 -25.91 -11.39
C GLU A 309 4.26 -27.16 -11.11
N PHE A 310 3.34 -27.07 -10.16
CA PHE A 310 2.49 -28.17 -9.70
C PHE A 310 1.00 -27.80 -9.71
N SER A 311 0.16 -28.82 -9.68
CA SER A 311 -1.23 -28.73 -9.23
C SER A 311 -1.31 -29.40 -7.87
N ALA A 312 -1.81 -28.73 -6.84
CA ALA A 312 -1.76 -29.21 -5.46
C ALA A 312 -3.01 -28.85 -4.64
N LYS A 313 -3.28 -29.66 -3.62
CA LYS A 313 -4.24 -29.36 -2.55
C LYS A 313 -3.77 -29.92 -1.22
N VAL A 314 -4.27 -29.37 -0.12
CA VAL A 314 -4.12 -29.95 1.23
C VAL A 314 -5.07 -31.14 1.38
N ASP A 315 -4.63 -32.22 2.03
CA ASP A 315 -5.47 -33.40 2.35
C ASP A 315 -5.96 -33.33 3.82
N ASP A 316 -6.88 -32.40 4.11
CA ASP A 316 -7.43 -32.16 5.45
C ASP A 316 -8.92 -31.76 5.43
N ASP A 317 -9.65 -32.02 6.51
CA ASP A 317 -11.11 -31.86 6.63
C ASP A 317 -11.58 -30.40 6.53
N TRP A 318 -10.69 -29.41 6.69
CA TRP A 318 -11.04 -27.97 6.63
C TRP A 318 -11.04 -27.40 5.20
N THR A 319 -10.49 -28.09 4.20
CA THR A 319 -10.38 -27.55 2.84
C THR A 319 -11.72 -27.32 2.15
N ASP A 320 -12.80 -27.94 2.63
CA ASP A 320 -14.18 -27.65 2.20
C ASP A 320 -14.55 -26.15 2.32
N GLY A 321 -13.87 -25.40 3.20
CA GLY A 321 -14.04 -23.95 3.37
C GLY A 321 -13.06 -23.08 2.57
N ALA A 322 -12.10 -23.65 1.85
CA ALA A 322 -11.12 -22.87 1.09
C ALA A 322 -11.71 -22.33 -0.24
N GLN A 323 -11.01 -21.37 -0.88
CA GLN A 323 -11.39 -20.94 -2.23
C GLN A 323 -11.18 -22.07 -3.24
N ASP A 324 -9.95 -22.59 -3.26
CA ASP A 324 -9.44 -23.68 -4.11
C ASP A 324 -8.85 -24.81 -3.21
N GLY A 325 -7.71 -25.41 -3.55
CA GLY A 325 -7.08 -26.51 -2.80
C GLY A 325 -6.42 -26.15 -1.45
N GLY A 326 -6.69 -24.98 -0.87
CA GLY A 326 -6.18 -24.57 0.45
C GLY A 326 -4.65 -24.39 0.57
N VAL A 327 -3.90 -24.39 -0.54
CA VAL A 327 -2.43 -24.52 -0.52
C VAL A 327 -1.73 -23.37 0.22
N VAL A 328 -2.20 -22.12 0.10
CA VAL A 328 -1.60 -20.96 0.78
C VAL A 328 -1.61 -21.16 2.30
N THR A 329 -2.79 -21.44 2.87
CA THR A 329 -2.99 -21.76 4.29
C THR A 329 -2.14 -22.95 4.72
N GLY A 330 -2.07 -24.03 3.92
CA GLY A 330 -1.25 -25.21 4.23
C GLY A 330 0.26 -24.94 4.28
N ILE A 331 0.77 -24.09 3.37
CA ILE A 331 2.17 -23.64 3.39
C ILE A 331 2.43 -22.80 4.64
N LEU A 332 1.60 -21.79 4.91
CA LEU A 332 1.77 -20.89 6.05
C LEU A 332 1.69 -21.63 7.40
N ALA A 333 0.73 -22.54 7.55
CA ALA A 333 0.58 -23.36 8.76
C ALA A 333 1.81 -24.25 8.98
N THR A 334 2.39 -24.81 7.92
CA THR A 334 3.61 -25.62 8.00
C THR A 334 4.85 -24.76 8.33
N LEU A 335 4.96 -23.55 7.77
CA LEU A 335 6.04 -22.62 8.12
C LEU A 335 5.96 -22.15 9.58
N LEU A 336 4.75 -21.94 10.13
CA LEU A 336 4.55 -21.68 11.56
C LEU A 336 4.89 -22.90 12.43
N GLU A 337 4.45 -24.11 12.05
CA GLU A 337 4.70 -25.34 12.82
C GLU A 337 6.20 -25.67 12.92
N GLU A 338 6.95 -25.52 11.82
CA GLU A 338 8.40 -25.75 11.78
C GLU A 338 9.21 -24.57 12.35
N GLY A 339 8.56 -23.44 12.67
CA GLY A 339 9.19 -22.23 13.21
C GLY A 339 10.06 -21.47 12.21
N GLU A 340 9.71 -21.56 10.92
CA GLU A 340 10.36 -20.85 9.81
C GLU A 340 9.84 -19.41 9.65
N ILE A 341 8.61 -19.16 10.10
CA ILE A 341 8.03 -17.82 10.28
C ILE A 341 7.43 -17.69 11.68
N ASP A 342 7.43 -16.47 12.22
CA ASP A 342 6.79 -16.08 13.47
C ASP A 342 5.35 -15.57 13.27
N GLY A 343 4.99 -15.23 12.03
CA GLY A 343 3.66 -14.75 11.65
C GLY A 343 3.49 -14.63 10.13
N ALA A 344 2.24 -14.50 9.69
CA ALA A 344 1.88 -14.30 8.29
C ALA A 344 0.89 -13.14 8.16
N LEU A 345 1.22 -12.13 7.36
CA LEU A 345 0.28 -11.08 7.00
C LEU A 345 -0.61 -11.58 5.86
N ILE A 346 -1.91 -11.65 6.16
CA ILE A 346 -2.95 -12.17 5.27
C ILE A 346 -4.14 -11.19 5.22
N ALA A 347 -5.12 -11.48 4.37
CA ALA A 347 -6.42 -10.84 4.41
C ALA A 347 -7.32 -11.46 5.50
N THR A 348 -8.10 -10.62 6.18
CA THR A 348 -9.29 -11.00 6.98
C THR A 348 -10.52 -10.30 6.39
N GLU A 349 -11.71 -10.81 6.67
CA GLU A 349 -12.93 -9.99 6.56
C GLU A 349 -12.99 -9.00 7.75
N SER A 350 -13.54 -7.82 7.53
CA SER A 350 -13.78 -6.81 8.57
C SER A 350 -14.90 -7.24 9.53
N ASP A 351 -14.71 -7.02 10.83
CA ASP A 351 -15.76 -7.21 11.84
C ASP A 351 -16.92 -6.18 11.72
N GLU A 352 -16.69 -5.05 11.04
CA GLU A 352 -17.65 -3.94 10.92
C GLU A 352 -18.32 -3.84 9.53
N GLU A 353 -17.58 -4.14 8.45
CA GLU A 353 -18.04 -4.02 7.06
C GLU A 353 -17.99 -5.39 6.34
N PRO A 354 -19.13 -6.13 6.23
CA PRO A 354 -19.14 -7.45 5.60
C PRO A 354 -18.62 -7.44 4.17
N TRP A 355 -17.81 -8.45 3.83
CA TRP A 355 -17.05 -8.57 2.58
C TRP A 355 -15.99 -7.47 2.32
N LYS A 356 -15.67 -6.59 3.29
CA LYS A 356 -14.49 -5.73 3.21
C LYS A 356 -13.26 -6.49 3.70
N ALA A 357 -12.18 -6.47 2.93
CA ALA A 357 -10.92 -7.10 3.30
C ALA A 357 -10.03 -6.14 4.09
N GLU A 358 -9.52 -6.60 5.24
CA GLU A 358 -8.54 -5.90 6.06
C GLU A 358 -7.24 -6.72 6.18
N SER A 359 -6.17 -6.08 6.64
CA SER A 359 -4.88 -6.75 6.86
C SER A 359 -4.80 -7.36 8.26
N PHE A 360 -4.45 -8.63 8.36
CA PHE A 360 -4.39 -9.34 9.63
C PHE A 360 -3.11 -10.15 9.76
N LEU A 361 -2.44 -10.05 10.91
CA LEU A 361 -1.30 -10.90 11.24
C LEU A 361 -1.79 -12.18 11.92
N ALA A 362 -1.75 -13.29 11.18
CA ALA A 362 -1.99 -14.63 11.70
C ALA A 362 -0.71 -15.22 12.29
N THR A 363 -0.84 -15.86 13.44
CA THR A 363 0.25 -16.46 14.24
C THR A 363 -0.05 -17.90 14.66
N THR A 364 -1.27 -18.40 14.41
CA THR A 364 -1.63 -19.81 14.61
C THR A 364 -2.30 -20.41 13.37
N GLU A 365 -2.29 -21.74 13.29
CA GLU A 365 -2.97 -22.49 12.23
C GLU A 365 -4.49 -22.24 12.24
N GLU A 366 -5.11 -22.13 13.41
CA GLU A 366 -6.54 -21.82 13.51
C GLU A 366 -6.88 -20.42 13.00
N GLU A 367 -6.01 -19.42 13.23
CA GLU A 367 -6.14 -18.08 12.66
C GLU A 367 -6.01 -18.09 11.12
N LEU A 368 -5.12 -18.92 10.57
CA LEU A 368 -4.97 -19.07 9.11
C LEU A 368 -6.17 -19.78 8.46
N ILE A 369 -6.72 -20.81 9.11
CA ILE A 369 -7.89 -21.56 8.60
C ILE A 369 -9.16 -20.71 8.69
N ALA A 370 -9.34 -19.94 9.76
CA ALA A 370 -10.50 -19.06 9.92
C ALA A 370 -10.59 -17.96 8.84
N ASN A 371 -9.45 -17.60 8.24
CA ASN A 371 -9.33 -16.60 7.18
C ASN A 371 -9.10 -17.21 5.79
N ALA A 372 -9.34 -18.52 5.62
CA ALA A 372 -9.26 -19.17 4.32
C ALA A 372 -10.44 -18.74 3.43
N GLY A 373 -10.15 -18.28 2.21
CA GLY A 373 -11.16 -17.82 1.26
C GLY A 373 -10.58 -16.84 0.24
N THR A 374 -11.44 -16.11 -0.48
CA THR A 374 -11.03 -14.99 -1.32
C THR A 374 -12.06 -13.87 -1.24
N VAL A 375 -11.57 -12.68 -0.90
CA VAL A 375 -12.34 -11.44 -0.95
C VAL A 375 -11.82 -10.61 -2.13
N TYR A 376 -12.72 -10.17 -3.00
CA TYR A 376 -12.38 -9.47 -4.25
C TYR A 376 -12.28 -7.95 -4.09
N ASN A 377 -11.61 -7.50 -3.03
CA ASN A 377 -11.14 -6.12 -2.86
C ASN A 377 -9.73 -6.10 -2.25
N GLN A 378 -9.10 -4.92 -2.19
CA GLN A 378 -7.72 -4.76 -1.70
C GLN A 378 -7.68 -4.44 -0.21
N THR A 379 -6.74 -5.03 0.52
CA THR A 379 -6.54 -4.85 1.98
C THR A 379 -5.64 -3.68 2.36
N LEU A 380 -5.02 -3.01 1.36
CA LEU A 380 -3.90 -2.10 1.56
C LEU A 380 -2.75 -2.74 2.35
N ALA A 381 -2.43 -4.02 2.11
CA ALA A 381 -1.56 -4.86 2.95
C ALA A 381 -0.29 -4.16 3.41
N LEU A 382 0.42 -3.50 2.48
CA LEU A 382 1.68 -2.84 2.79
C LEU A 382 1.49 -1.62 3.70
N GLY A 383 0.37 -0.91 3.61
CA GLY A 383 0.07 0.21 4.51
C GLY A 383 -0.12 -0.22 5.97
N ASN A 384 -0.38 -1.50 6.21
CA ASN A 384 -0.59 -2.09 7.53
C ASN A 384 0.62 -2.89 8.05
N LEU A 385 1.79 -2.81 7.40
CA LEU A 385 3.06 -3.43 7.87
C LEU A 385 3.69 -2.75 9.10
N ASP A 386 2.92 -1.99 9.89
CA ASP A 386 3.33 -1.49 11.20
C ASP A 386 3.26 -2.63 12.23
N VAL A 387 4.31 -3.45 12.28
CA VAL A 387 4.38 -4.67 13.12
C VAL A 387 4.24 -4.39 14.62
N ALA A 388 4.50 -3.16 15.07
CA ALA A 388 4.35 -2.78 16.47
C ALA A 388 2.90 -2.92 16.98
N GLN A 389 1.89 -2.77 16.12
CA GLN A 389 0.48 -3.01 16.51
C GLN A 389 0.22 -4.48 16.89
N TRP A 390 1.03 -5.40 16.36
CA TRP A 390 0.94 -6.85 16.56
C TRP A 390 1.99 -7.40 17.55
N GLU A 391 2.75 -6.54 18.24
CA GLU A 391 3.75 -6.93 19.26
C GLU A 391 3.20 -7.93 20.28
N HIS A 392 1.91 -7.81 20.63
CA HIS A 392 1.20 -8.67 21.56
C HIS A 392 0.94 -10.12 21.07
N LYS A 393 1.05 -10.37 19.76
CA LYS A 393 0.98 -11.72 19.15
C LYS A 393 2.36 -12.32 18.87
N LEU A 394 3.33 -11.46 18.56
CA LEU A 394 4.67 -11.85 18.15
C LEU A 394 5.52 -12.38 19.32
N PRO A 395 6.55 -13.20 19.05
CA PRO A 395 7.48 -13.64 20.08
C PRO A 395 8.39 -12.49 20.56
N ASP A 396 8.88 -12.62 21.80
CA ASP A 396 9.87 -11.73 22.42
C ASP A 396 11.26 -11.91 21.75
N LYS A 397 11.40 -11.27 20.58
CA LYS A 397 12.59 -11.21 19.70
C LYS A 397 12.85 -9.75 19.30
N ASP A 398 14.10 -9.43 18.97
CA ASP A 398 14.43 -8.18 18.28
C ASP A 398 13.84 -8.20 16.85
N TRP A 399 13.41 -7.05 16.33
CA TRP A 399 12.77 -6.95 14.99
C TRP A 399 13.65 -7.47 13.85
N GLU A 400 14.98 -7.47 14.04
CA GLU A 400 15.98 -7.99 13.10
C GLU A 400 15.98 -9.53 12.99
N ASP A 401 15.44 -10.24 14.00
CA ASP A 401 15.39 -11.71 14.12
C ASP A 401 13.97 -12.28 13.88
N LEU A 402 13.00 -11.43 13.51
CA LEU A 402 11.64 -11.86 13.12
C LEU A 402 11.60 -12.29 11.66
N SER A 403 10.93 -13.40 11.40
CA SER A 403 10.61 -13.88 10.05
C SER A 403 9.11 -13.87 9.84
N LEU A 404 8.64 -13.20 8.79
CA LEU A 404 7.23 -13.08 8.43
C LEU A 404 6.98 -13.58 7.01
N ALA A 405 5.79 -14.13 6.78
CA ALA A 405 5.26 -14.32 5.44
C ALA A 405 4.31 -13.18 5.05
N LEU A 406 4.31 -12.79 3.78
CA LEU A 406 3.30 -11.93 3.17
C LEU A 406 2.52 -12.71 2.11
N VAL A 407 1.19 -12.75 2.25
CA VAL A 407 0.28 -13.11 1.15
C VAL A 407 -0.26 -11.83 0.53
N GLY A 408 -0.18 -11.70 -0.79
CA GLY A 408 -0.70 -10.53 -1.49
C GLY A 408 -0.94 -10.75 -2.97
N THR A 409 -1.51 -9.75 -3.61
CA THR A 409 -1.60 -9.64 -5.07
C THR A 409 -0.23 -9.25 -5.68
N PRO A 410 -0.01 -9.44 -7.00
CA PRO A 410 1.29 -9.20 -7.62
C PRO A 410 1.86 -7.81 -7.34
N CYS A 411 1.03 -6.77 -7.34
CA CYS A 411 1.44 -5.39 -7.08
C CYS A 411 1.87 -5.11 -5.64
N GLU A 412 1.38 -5.86 -4.66
CA GLU A 412 1.81 -5.79 -3.26
C GLU A 412 3.15 -6.50 -3.08
N ILE A 413 3.35 -7.65 -3.75
CA ILE A 413 4.65 -8.33 -3.76
C ILE A 413 5.70 -7.52 -4.51
N GLU A 414 5.35 -6.90 -5.65
CA GLU A 414 6.21 -5.91 -6.33
C GLU A 414 6.57 -4.75 -5.40
N GLY A 415 5.62 -4.23 -4.63
CA GLY A 415 5.82 -3.14 -3.67
C GLY A 415 6.78 -3.52 -2.53
N VAL A 416 6.56 -4.65 -1.85
CA VAL A 416 7.43 -5.08 -0.74
C VAL A 416 8.82 -5.41 -1.23
N ARG A 417 8.96 -6.17 -2.34
CA ARG A 417 10.28 -6.45 -2.93
C ARG A 417 10.96 -5.18 -3.39
N ALA A 418 10.18 -4.20 -3.87
CA ALA A 418 10.76 -2.93 -4.26
C ALA A 418 11.37 -2.21 -3.06
N LEU A 419 10.66 -2.13 -1.93
CA LEU A 419 11.15 -1.52 -0.70
C LEU A 419 12.34 -2.29 -0.10
N GLN A 420 12.34 -3.63 -0.14
CA GLN A 420 13.43 -4.48 0.39
C GLN A 420 14.78 -4.33 -0.33
N ASP A 421 14.79 -4.00 -1.63
CA ASP A 421 16.04 -3.79 -2.41
C ASP A 421 16.86 -2.57 -1.94
N PHE A 422 16.32 -1.77 -1.04
CA PHE A 422 16.76 -0.42 -0.73
C PHE A 422 17.12 -0.30 0.74
N ASP A 423 18.37 0.07 1.03
CA ASP A 423 18.89 0.16 2.40
C ASP A 423 18.73 1.58 3.00
N TRP A 424 17.69 1.79 3.81
CA TRP A 424 17.33 3.08 4.42
C TRP A 424 16.83 2.84 5.85
N ASP A 425 17.30 3.63 6.83
CA ASP A 425 17.01 3.38 8.25
C ASP A 425 15.86 4.23 8.84
N TYR A 426 15.15 5.00 8.00
CA TYR A 426 14.20 6.04 8.46
C TYR A 426 12.75 5.86 7.97
N GLN A 427 12.40 4.71 7.38
CA GLN A 427 11.00 4.38 7.10
C GLN A 427 10.31 3.86 8.36
N LYS A 428 9.06 4.28 8.61
CA LYS A 428 8.32 3.84 9.81
C LYS A 428 8.11 2.33 9.84
N GLN A 429 7.78 1.73 8.70
CA GLN A 429 7.48 0.30 8.59
C GLN A 429 8.69 -0.54 8.16
N ASN A 430 9.90 0.03 8.26
CA ASN A 430 11.15 -0.62 7.83
C ASN A 430 11.38 -1.97 8.52
N GLU A 431 11.05 -2.06 9.81
CA GLU A 431 11.11 -3.30 10.61
C GLU A 431 10.20 -4.37 10.01
N GLY A 432 8.93 -4.06 9.74
CA GLY A 432 7.99 -4.97 9.09
C GLY A 432 8.38 -5.36 7.67
N ILE A 433 8.87 -4.40 6.87
CA ILE A 433 9.34 -4.64 5.49
C ILE A 433 10.56 -5.58 5.48
N ARG A 434 11.54 -5.34 6.38
CA ARG A 434 12.76 -6.15 6.48
C ARG A 434 12.48 -7.55 7.06
N ALA A 435 11.45 -7.72 7.89
CA ALA A 435 11.05 -9.01 8.45
C ALA A 435 10.30 -9.94 7.46
N VAL A 436 9.84 -9.47 6.30
CA VAL A 436 9.15 -10.33 5.30
C VAL A 436 10.16 -11.21 4.55
N ASP A 437 10.39 -12.42 5.08
CA ASP A 437 11.30 -13.44 4.54
C ASP A 437 10.63 -14.34 3.49
N TYR A 438 9.29 -14.49 3.53
CA TYR A 438 8.54 -15.32 2.59
C TYR A 438 7.43 -14.51 1.90
N THR A 439 7.29 -14.67 0.59
CA THR A 439 6.27 -13.97 -0.23
C THR A 439 5.46 -14.96 -1.07
N ILE A 440 4.15 -14.94 -0.90
CA ILE A 440 3.20 -15.75 -1.67
C ILE A 440 2.29 -14.82 -2.47
N SER A 441 2.43 -14.84 -3.80
CA SER A 441 1.51 -14.10 -4.67
C SER A 441 0.27 -14.94 -4.96
N LEU A 442 -0.90 -14.34 -4.81
CA LEU A 442 -2.12 -14.84 -5.44
C LEU A 442 -2.09 -14.47 -6.94
N MET A 443 -2.57 -15.37 -7.81
CA MET A 443 -2.77 -15.02 -9.22
C MET A 443 -3.92 -14.00 -9.34
N CYS A 444 -3.68 -12.87 -10.01
CA CYS A 444 -4.63 -11.76 -10.05
C CYS A 444 -4.65 -11.10 -11.43
N THR A 445 -5.83 -10.93 -12.02
CA THR A 445 -6.02 -10.13 -13.25
C THR A 445 -6.57 -8.74 -12.95
N LYS A 446 -7.53 -8.65 -12.02
CA LYS A 446 -8.14 -7.41 -11.54
C LYS A 446 -8.55 -7.56 -10.09
N ASN A 447 -8.55 -6.45 -9.36
CA ASN A 447 -9.20 -6.33 -8.07
C ASN A 447 -10.22 -5.17 -8.10
N PHE A 448 -11.16 -5.14 -7.17
CA PHE A 448 -12.29 -4.20 -7.17
C PHE A 448 -12.26 -3.27 -5.95
N ASN A 449 -12.85 -2.10 -6.08
CA ASN A 449 -13.13 -1.23 -4.94
C ASN A 449 -14.33 -1.78 -4.16
N TYR A 450 -14.20 -1.91 -2.84
CA TYR A 450 -15.23 -2.48 -1.95
C TYR A 450 -16.59 -1.77 -2.10
N TYR A 451 -16.63 -0.45 -1.90
CA TYR A 451 -17.87 0.34 -1.99
C TYR A 451 -18.55 0.23 -3.36
N SER A 452 -17.76 0.14 -4.43
CA SER A 452 -18.26 -0.01 -5.80
C SER A 452 -18.78 -1.43 -6.08
N LEU A 453 -18.10 -2.48 -5.60
CA LEU A 453 -18.48 -3.87 -5.86
C LEU A 453 -19.65 -4.31 -4.97
N ILE A 454 -19.49 -4.18 -3.66
CA ILE A 454 -20.46 -4.67 -2.68
C ILE A 454 -21.65 -3.71 -2.61
N GLY A 455 -21.40 -2.41 -2.38
CA GLY A 455 -22.44 -1.38 -2.32
C GLY A 455 -23.13 -1.14 -3.66
N GLU A 456 -22.44 -0.55 -4.64
CA GLU A 456 -23.11 -0.12 -5.88
C GLU A 456 -23.56 -1.32 -6.77
N GLN A 457 -22.68 -2.31 -6.99
CA GLN A 457 -22.96 -3.38 -7.95
C GLN A 457 -23.84 -4.51 -7.40
N LEU A 458 -23.65 -4.96 -6.15
CA LEU A 458 -24.46 -6.04 -5.57
C LEU A 458 -25.67 -5.50 -4.80
N GLU A 459 -25.48 -4.59 -3.85
CA GLU A 459 -26.58 -4.08 -3.03
C GLU A 459 -27.53 -3.17 -3.83
N GLU A 460 -27.06 -2.04 -4.37
CA GLU A 460 -27.94 -1.07 -5.04
C GLU A 460 -28.51 -1.58 -6.38
N LYS A 461 -27.66 -2.12 -7.27
CA LYS A 461 -28.07 -2.52 -8.62
C LYS A 461 -28.77 -3.88 -8.69
N ARG A 462 -28.40 -4.82 -7.82
CA ARG A 462 -28.91 -6.21 -7.85
C ARG A 462 -29.80 -6.57 -6.64
N ASN A 463 -29.89 -5.70 -5.63
CA ASN A 463 -30.71 -5.91 -4.42
C ASN A 463 -30.29 -7.21 -3.69
N ILE A 464 -28.99 -7.42 -3.53
CA ILE A 464 -28.39 -8.52 -2.76
C ILE A 464 -27.76 -7.90 -1.51
N SER A 465 -28.21 -8.31 -0.32
CA SER A 465 -27.58 -7.85 0.91
C SER A 465 -26.18 -8.44 1.05
N PRO A 466 -25.16 -7.70 1.53
CA PRO A 466 -23.85 -8.27 1.84
C PRO A 466 -23.94 -9.48 2.80
N GLU A 467 -24.87 -9.42 3.76
CA GLU A 467 -25.14 -10.53 4.70
C GLU A 467 -25.68 -11.81 4.03
N GLU A 468 -26.26 -11.73 2.83
CA GLU A 468 -26.81 -12.89 2.10
C GLU A 468 -25.72 -13.66 1.34
N ILE A 469 -24.55 -13.06 1.11
CA ILE A 469 -23.45 -13.64 0.34
C ILE A 469 -22.63 -14.61 1.22
N GLY A 470 -22.55 -15.88 0.80
CA GLY A 470 -21.73 -16.91 1.43
C GLY A 470 -20.42 -17.23 0.70
N LYS A 471 -20.37 -17.09 -0.64
CA LYS A 471 -19.12 -17.19 -1.42
C LYS A 471 -19.18 -16.31 -2.67
N MET A 472 -18.04 -15.73 -3.06
CA MET A 472 -17.82 -15.11 -4.37
C MET A 472 -16.75 -15.87 -5.14
N ASP A 473 -16.87 -15.91 -6.47
CA ASP A 473 -15.86 -16.54 -7.33
C ASP A 473 -15.83 -15.92 -8.74
N VAL A 474 -14.68 -16.01 -9.40
CA VAL A 474 -14.44 -15.43 -10.74
C VAL A 474 -13.85 -16.48 -11.67
N LEU A 475 -14.72 -17.33 -12.23
CA LEU A 475 -14.33 -18.40 -13.15
C LEU A 475 -14.83 -18.16 -14.58
N HIS A 476 -14.02 -18.56 -15.56
CA HIS A 476 -14.33 -18.51 -16.99
C HIS A 476 -14.78 -17.13 -17.53
N GLY A 477 -14.37 -16.03 -16.87
CA GLY A 477 -14.77 -14.67 -17.22
C GLY A 477 -16.13 -14.23 -16.66
N LYS A 478 -16.70 -15.00 -15.72
CA LYS A 478 -17.94 -14.67 -15.02
C LYS A 478 -17.72 -14.38 -13.54
N MET A 479 -18.45 -13.40 -13.03
CA MET A 479 -18.66 -13.18 -11.60
C MET A 479 -19.78 -14.11 -11.14
N MET A 480 -19.49 -14.91 -10.12
CA MET A 480 -20.42 -15.84 -9.50
C MET A 480 -20.55 -15.50 -8.02
N VAL A 481 -21.79 -15.43 -7.54
CA VAL A 481 -22.10 -15.14 -6.14
C VAL A 481 -23.06 -16.21 -5.66
N TYR A 482 -22.76 -16.79 -4.50
CA TYR A 482 -23.49 -17.87 -3.85
C TYR A 482 -23.98 -17.40 -2.48
N ASP A 483 -25.15 -17.87 -2.06
CA ASP A 483 -25.63 -17.68 -0.69
C ASP A 483 -25.02 -18.69 0.30
N HIS A 484 -25.38 -18.54 1.58
CA HIS A 484 -24.93 -19.43 2.67
C HIS A 484 -25.45 -20.88 2.58
N ASP A 485 -26.49 -21.15 1.77
CA ASP A 485 -26.98 -22.50 1.48
C ASP A 485 -26.27 -23.10 0.23
N GLY A 486 -25.40 -22.32 -0.44
CA GLY A 486 -24.68 -22.69 -1.65
C GLY A 486 -25.50 -22.55 -2.94
N GLU A 487 -26.65 -21.86 -2.91
CA GLU A 487 -27.42 -21.55 -4.12
C GLU A 487 -26.80 -20.35 -4.84
N MET A 488 -26.59 -20.48 -6.15
CA MET A 488 -26.00 -19.43 -6.99
C MET A 488 -27.03 -18.31 -7.23
N ILE A 489 -26.77 -17.13 -6.67
CA ILE A 489 -27.64 -15.95 -6.76
C ILE A 489 -27.24 -14.99 -7.90
N VAL A 490 -25.98 -15.02 -8.35
CA VAL A 490 -25.49 -14.28 -9.53
C VAL A 490 -24.62 -15.18 -10.41
N GLU A 491 -24.83 -15.10 -11.72
CA GLU A 491 -23.94 -15.67 -12.76
C GLU A 491 -23.91 -14.70 -13.96
N GLU A 492 -22.94 -13.80 -14.00
CA GLU A 492 -22.86 -12.72 -15.00
C GLU A 492 -21.44 -12.56 -15.54
N ASP A 493 -21.28 -12.05 -16.77
CA ASP A 493 -19.96 -11.74 -17.32
C ASP A 493 -19.28 -10.63 -16.48
N VAL A 494 -17.98 -10.79 -16.18
CA VAL A 494 -17.19 -9.83 -15.35
C VAL A 494 -17.20 -8.42 -15.93
N GLU A 495 -17.40 -8.27 -17.24
CA GLU A 495 -17.55 -6.98 -17.91
C GLU A 495 -18.70 -6.13 -17.32
N ASN A 496 -19.74 -6.75 -16.75
CA ASN A 496 -20.83 -6.04 -16.07
C ASN A 496 -20.40 -5.38 -14.74
N PHE A 497 -19.26 -5.78 -14.18
CA PHE A 497 -18.66 -5.26 -12.95
C PHE A 497 -17.46 -4.36 -13.25
N HIS A 498 -17.17 -4.09 -14.52
CA HIS A 498 -16.02 -3.29 -14.96
C HIS A 498 -15.91 -1.95 -14.23
N ASP A 499 -17.02 -1.29 -13.95
CA ASP A 499 -17.04 0.02 -13.29
C ASP A 499 -16.60 -0.01 -11.82
N ALA A 500 -16.73 -1.17 -11.15
CA ALA A 500 -16.20 -1.39 -9.79
C ALA A 500 -14.73 -1.86 -9.76
N ALA A 501 -14.18 -2.30 -10.91
CA ALA A 501 -12.78 -2.73 -10.98
C ALA A 501 -11.84 -1.51 -10.91
N LEU A 502 -10.76 -1.63 -10.13
CA LEU A 502 -9.74 -0.60 -9.99
C LEU A 502 -9.07 -0.35 -11.35
N LYS A 503 -9.16 0.88 -11.88
CA LYS A 503 -8.70 1.19 -13.26
C LYS A 503 -7.20 1.06 -13.41
N GLY A 504 -6.44 1.31 -12.35
CA GLY A 504 -5.00 1.05 -12.33
C GLY A 504 -4.63 -0.42 -12.60
N CYS A 505 -5.52 -1.40 -12.39
CA CYS A 505 -5.26 -2.78 -12.76
C CYS A 505 -5.12 -2.97 -14.28
N ASP A 506 -5.75 -2.13 -15.12
CA ASP A 506 -5.62 -2.21 -16.58
C ASP A 506 -4.22 -1.84 -17.09
N GLU A 507 -3.38 -1.21 -16.27
CA GLU A 507 -1.95 -0.97 -16.51
C GLU A 507 -1.04 -2.08 -15.93
N CYS A 508 -1.60 -3.14 -15.33
CA CYS A 508 -0.83 -4.26 -14.78
C CYS A 508 -0.49 -5.29 -15.86
N ALA A 509 0.75 -5.78 -15.83
CA ALA A 509 1.28 -6.77 -16.76
C ALA A 509 1.79 -8.04 -16.04
N ASP A 510 1.53 -8.16 -14.75
CA ASP A 510 1.82 -9.34 -13.93
C ASP A 510 0.53 -10.00 -13.46
N PHE A 511 0.26 -11.19 -14.00
CA PHE A 511 -0.84 -12.06 -13.57
C PHE A 511 -0.36 -13.09 -12.54
N THR A 512 0.94 -13.39 -12.51
CA THR A 512 1.50 -14.57 -11.82
C THR A 512 2.47 -14.22 -10.70
N GLY A 513 2.65 -12.95 -10.34
CA GLY A 513 3.58 -12.51 -9.30
C GLY A 513 5.02 -12.93 -9.58
N PHE A 514 5.68 -12.33 -10.57
CA PHE A 514 7.08 -12.64 -10.90
C PHE A 514 8.06 -12.34 -9.77
N CYS A 515 7.65 -11.55 -8.78
CA CYS A 515 8.44 -11.14 -7.62
C CYS A 515 8.29 -12.02 -6.36
N SER A 516 7.39 -13.01 -6.38
CA SER A 516 7.15 -13.87 -5.22
C SER A 516 8.11 -15.05 -5.13
N ASP A 517 8.16 -15.69 -3.96
CA ASP A 517 8.83 -16.98 -3.77
C ASP A 517 7.97 -18.13 -4.31
N VAL A 518 6.67 -18.04 -4.03
CA VAL A 518 5.62 -18.97 -4.48
C VAL A 518 4.47 -18.16 -5.09
N THR A 519 3.83 -18.67 -6.14
CA THR A 519 2.54 -18.18 -6.65
C THR A 519 1.50 -19.26 -6.50
N VAL A 520 0.28 -18.89 -6.09
CA VAL A 520 -0.87 -19.81 -6.01
C VAL A 520 -2.09 -19.21 -6.71
N GLY A 521 -2.87 -20.03 -7.41
CA GLY A 521 -4.18 -19.65 -7.96
C GLY A 521 -4.90 -20.81 -8.65
N SER A 522 -6.16 -20.65 -9.04
CA SER A 522 -6.98 -21.72 -9.63
C SER A 522 -6.60 -22.08 -11.09
N VAL A 523 -6.09 -21.12 -11.84
CA VAL A 523 -5.90 -21.24 -13.30
C VAL A 523 -4.84 -22.27 -13.68
N GLY A 524 -5.26 -23.31 -14.41
CA GLY A 524 -4.36 -24.34 -14.96
C GLY A 524 -4.41 -25.67 -14.22
N SER A 525 -5.13 -25.71 -13.10
CA SER A 525 -5.48 -26.90 -12.32
C SER A 525 -6.95 -27.29 -12.52
N SER A 526 -7.32 -28.48 -12.05
CA SER A 526 -8.72 -28.88 -11.93
C SER A 526 -9.40 -28.18 -10.74
N ASP A 527 -10.74 -28.17 -10.74
CA ASP A 527 -11.55 -27.92 -9.55
C ASP A 527 -10.99 -28.71 -8.34
N GLU A 528 -11.10 -28.14 -7.13
CA GLU A 528 -10.51 -28.63 -5.86
C GLU A 528 -8.98 -28.55 -5.74
N TYR A 529 -8.24 -28.12 -6.78
CA TYR A 529 -6.78 -27.95 -6.76
C TYR A 529 -6.35 -26.52 -7.08
N SER A 530 -5.22 -26.10 -6.52
CA SER A 530 -4.54 -24.86 -6.89
C SER A 530 -3.31 -25.13 -7.73
N SER A 531 -3.08 -24.30 -8.75
CA SER A 531 -1.83 -24.21 -9.48
C SER A 531 -0.79 -23.50 -8.62
N VAL A 532 0.38 -24.11 -8.47
CA VAL A 532 1.49 -23.63 -7.65
C VAL A 532 2.72 -23.44 -8.53
N ILE A 533 3.31 -22.25 -8.49
CA ILE A 533 4.52 -21.90 -9.25
C ILE A 533 5.61 -21.52 -8.25
N ILE A 534 6.77 -22.17 -8.33
CA ILE A 534 7.90 -21.94 -7.41
C ILE A 534 9.01 -21.18 -8.16
N ARG A 535 9.46 -20.06 -7.59
CA ARG A 535 10.40 -19.14 -8.27
C ARG A 535 11.77 -19.02 -7.62
N THR A 536 11.84 -19.14 -6.29
CA THR A 536 13.07 -18.92 -5.51
C THR A 536 13.45 -20.15 -4.70
N ASP A 537 14.72 -20.23 -4.27
CA ASP A 537 15.18 -21.25 -3.32
C ASP A 537 14.38 -21.21 -1.99
N GLN A 538 13.91 -20.02 -1.59
CA GLN A 538 13.07 -19.81 -0.41
C GLN A 538 11.66 -20.40 -0.61
N GLY A 539 11.08 -20.22 -1.79
CA GLY A 539 9.81 -20.85 -2.18
C GLY A 539 9.93 -22.37 -2.29
N MET A 540 11.05 -22.86 -2.81
CA MET A 540 11.35 -24.30 -2.85
C MET A 540 11.48 -24.89 -1.45
N LYS A 541 12.10 -24.17 -0.51
CA LYS A 541 12.17 -24.56 0.90
C LYS A 541 10.78 -24.63 1.54
N ALA A 542 9.91 -23.64 1.31
CA ALA A 542 8.53 -23.65 1.81
C ALA A 542 7.74 -24.85 1.24
N TRP A 543 7.93 -25.14 -0.05
CA TRP A 543 7.34 -26.30 -0.69
C TRP A 543 7.84 -27.62 -0.11
N ASP A 544 9.16 -27.85 -0.02
CA ASP A 544 9.76 -29.10 0.47
C ASP A 544 9.31 -29.47 1.90
N LEU A 545 9.02 -28.47 2.73
CA LEU A 545 8.47 -28.66 4.09
C LEU A 545 6.98 -29.06 4.05
N THR A 546 6.22 -28.48 3.12
CA THR A 546 4.76 -28.67 3.01
C THR A 546 4.36 -29.88 2.17
N GLU A 547 5.18 -30.27 1.17
CA GLU A 547 4.95 -31.39 0.24
C GLU A 547 4.41 -32.67 0.91
N PRO A 548 4.91 -33.12 2.08
CA PRO A 548 4.40 -34.33 2.74
C PRO A 548 2.94 -34.28 3.20
N LYS A 549 2.32 -33.08 3.23
CA LYS A 549 0.92 -32.82 3.59
C LYS A 549 0.01 -32.53 2.37
N LEU A 550 0.56 -32.54 1.16
CA LEU A 550 -0.16 -32.18 -0.07
C LEU A 550 -0.48 -33.41 -0.93
N ASP A 551 -1.68 -33.43 -1.50
CA ASP A 551 -2.01 -34.24 -2.68
C ASP A 551 -1.66 -33.39 -3.91
N TYR A 552 -0.66 -33.80 -4.70
CA TYR A 552 -0.12 -32.97 -5.78
C TYR A 552 0.39 -33.78 -6.98
N HIS A 553 0.43 -33.11 -8.13
CA HIS A 553 0.92 -33.63 -9.42
C HIS A 553 1.50 -32.51 -10.30
N ASP A 554 2.08 -32.88 -11.44
CA ASP A 554 2.53 -31.91 -12.46
C ASP A 554 1.35 -31.02 -12.91
N LEU A 555 1.58 -29.71 -13.04
CA LEU A 555 0.55 -28.75 -13.46
C LEU A 555 -0.09 -29.12 -14.82
N GLU A 556 -1.43 -29.20 -14.84
CA GLU A 556 -2.20 -29.82 -15.93
C GLU A 556 -2.21 -28.99 -17.23
N ASP A 557 -2.56 -27.71 -17.15
CA ASP A 557 -2.57 -26.79 -18.30
C ASP A 557 -1.74 -25.52 -18.05
N LYS A 558 -0.42 -25.68 -18.14
CA LYS A 558 0.55 -24.56 -18.22
C LYS A 558 0.21 -23.55 -19.32
N SER A 559 -0.49 -23.97 -20.38
CA SER A 559 -0.88 -23.06 -21.47
C SER A 559 -2.05 -22.16 -21.07
N ALA A 560 -2.89 -22.54 -20.10
CA ALA A 560 -3.94 -21.67 -19.56
C ALA A 560 -3.33 -20.47 -18.80
N VAL A 561 -2.38 -20.75 -17.90
CA VAL A 561 -1.60 -19.72 -17.18
C VAL A 561 -0.91 -18.78 -18.16
N GLY A 562 -0.18 -19.33 -19.14
CA GLY A 562 0.51 -18.55 -20.17
C GLY A 562 -0.43 -17.70 -21.04
N LYS A 563 -1.63 -18.18 -21.35
CA LYS A 563 -2.65 -17.42 -22.11
C LYS A 563 -3.18 -16.23 -21.31
N LEU A 564 -3.51 -16.42 -20.03
CA LEU A 564 -4.00 -15.32 -19.18
C LEU A 564 -2.91 -14.30 -18.90
N GLN A 565 -1.68 -14.74 -18.60
CA GLN A 565 -0.52 -13.84 -18.49
C GLN A 565 -0.24 -13.07 -19.80
N GLY A 566 -0.48 -13.68 -20.97
CA GLY A 566 -0.37 -13.00 -22.27
C GLY A 566 -1.51 -12.03 -22.56
N TRP A 567 -2.73 -12.32 -22.10
CA TRP A 567 -3.88 -11.43 -22.19
C TRP A 567 -3.69 -10.20 -21.29
N ASP A 568 -3.21 -10.41 -20.08
CA ASP A 568 -2.92 -9.38 -19.07
C ASP A 568 -1.84 -8.40 -19.57
N LYS A 569 -0.69 -8.92 -20.02
CA LYS A 569 0.35 -8.11 -20.69
C LYS A 569 -0.18 -7.31 -21.87
N LYS A 570 -1.07 -7.91 -22.67
CA LYS A 570 -1.69 -7.21 -23.79
C LYS A 570 -2.59 -6.06 -23.30
N LYS A 571 -3.32 -6.24 -22.19
CA LYS A 571 -4.15 -5.18 -21.58
C LYS A 571 -3.28 -4.05 -21.05
N ALA A 572 -2.22 -4.36 -20.32
CA ALA A 572 -1.23 -3.38 -19.90
C ALA A 572 -0.71 -2.53 -21.07
N PHE A 573 -0.34 -3.16 -22.19
CA PHE A 573 0.22 -2.46 -23.35
C PHE A 573 -0.84 -1.69 -24.16
N GLU A 574 -2.14 -1.98 -23.97
CA GLU A 574 -3.26 -1.20 -24.53
C GLU A 574 -3.58 0.03 -23.66
N SER A 575 -3.24 0.02 -22.38
CA SER A 575 -3.61 1.04 -21.38
C SER A 575 -2.46 1.95 -20.92
N LEU A 576 -1.22 1.47 -20.91
CA LEU A 576 -0.04 2.24 -20.51
C LEU A 576 0.25 3.36 -21.52
N GLU A 577 0.25 4.61 -21.07
CA GLU A 577 0.61 5.77 -21.91
C GLU A 577 2.13 5.92 -22.08
N ARG A 578 2.91 5.38 -21.13
CA ARG A 578 4.38 5.29 -21.18
C ARG A 578 4.87 4.02 -21.89
N PRO A 579 6.11 4.01 -22.43
CA PRO A 579 6.78 2.78 -22.83
C PRO A 579 6.91 1.79 -21.67
N PHE A 580 6.60 0.52 -21.95
CA PHE A 580 6.93 -0.63 -21.11
C PHE A 580 8.38 -1.06 -21.40
N ASP A 581 9.28 -0.89 -20.43
CA ASP A 581 10.71 -1.12 -20.63
C ASP A 581 11.39 -1.66 -19.35
N PRO A 582 11.56 -3.00 -19.24
CA PRO A 582 12.30 -3.63 -18.15
C PRO A 582 13.78 -3.25 -18.08
N ASP A 583 14.38 -2.76 -19.17
CA ASP A 583 15.80 -2.41 -19.25
C ASP A 583 16.09 -0.94 -18.84
N ALA A 584 15.09 -0.05 -18.93
CA ALA A 584 15.13 1.35 -18.49
C ALA A 584 15.46 1.54 -16.99
N PRO A 585 15.83 2.76 -16.53
CA PRO A 585 15.99 3.06 -15.11
C PRO A 585 14.75 2.70 -14.29
N ARG A 586 14.96 2.21 -13.06
CA ARG A 586 13.92 1.64 -12.18
C ARG A 586 12.80 2.62 -11.85
N PHE A 587 13.12 3.90 -11.76
CA PHE A 587 12.16 4.95 -11.47
C PHE A 587 11.90 5.80 -12.72
N ILE A 588 10.71 6.37 -12.77
CA ILE A 588 10.24 7.35 -13.74
C ILE A 588 10.17 8.67 -12.98
N ASP A 589 10.95 9.66 -13.40
CA ASP A 589 10.86 11.01 -12.85
C ASP A 589 9.46 11.58 -13.11
N TYR A 590 8.92 12.38 -12.18
CA TYR A 590 7.55 12.89 -12.30
C TYR A 590 7.34 13.71 -13.60
N THR A 591 8.36 14.44 -14.03
CA THR A 591 8.36 15.18 -15.30
C THR A 591 8.16 14.27 -16.51
N ASP A 592 8.84 13.13 -16.56
CA ASP A 592 8.69 12.14 -17.63
C ASP A 592 7.27 11.53 -17.61
N HIS A 593 6.68 11.33 -16.42
CA HIS A 593 5.30 10.90 -16.31
C HIS A 593 4.33 11.95 -16.86
N ALA A 594 4.45 13.20 -16.42
CA ALA A 594 3.60 14.31 -16.87
C ALA A 594 3.69 14.55 -18.40
N GLU A 595 4.86 14.32 -19.01
CA GLU A 595 5.00 14.36 -20.48
C GLU A 595 4.25 13.23 -21.21
N ASN A 596 4.18 12.03 -20.63
CA ASN A 596 3.49 10.89 -21.25
C ASN A 596 1.97 10.91 -21.00
N TYR A 597 1.54 11.16 -19.75
CA TYR A 597 0.15 11.08 -19.29
C TYR A 597 -0.58 12.44 -19.29
N GLY A 598 0.13 13.56 -19.49
CA GLY A 598 -0.48 14.89 -19.60
C GLY A 598 -0.92 15.56 -18.29
N THR A 599 -0.46 15.05 -17.14
CA THR A 599 -0.72 15.63 -15.81
C THR A 599 -0.04 17.00 -15.64
N ALA A 600 -0.34 17.73 -14.56
CA ALA A 600 0.43 18.93 -14.23
C ALA A 600 1.89 18.59 -13.91
N LEU A 601 2.81 19.52 -14.17
CA LEU A 601 4.21 19.39 -13.75
C LEU A 601 4.41 19.72 -12.27
N ASN A 602 3.68 20.71 -11.75
CA ASN A 602 3.71 21.15 -10.35
C ASN A 602 2.27 21.26 -9.80
N PRO A 603 1.59 20.16 -9.44
CA PRO A 603 0.32 20.21 -8.69
C PRO A 603 0.43 21.07 -7.42
N HIS A 604 1.50 20.89 -6.64
CA HIS A 604 1.69 21.57 -5.35
C HIS A 604 1.64 23.11 -5.42
N ASP A 605 2.07 23.71 -6.53
CA ASP A 605 2.04 25.17 -6.72
C ASP A 605 0.62 25.74 -6.94
N LYS A 606 -0.40 24.89 -7.17
CA LYS A 606 -1.76 25.30 -7.56
C LYS A 606 -2.79 25.26 -6.43
N GLY A 607 -2.40 24.82 -5.23
CA GLY A 607 -3.35 24.53 -4.15
C GLY A 607 -4.07 23.20 -4.38
N HIS A 608 -3.28 22.15 -4.63
CA HIS A 608 -3.66 20.76 -4.39
C HIS A 608 -3.62 20.53 -2.87
#